data_AF-A0A9P1JTM9-F1
#
_entry.id   AF-A0A9P1JTM9-F1
#
_cell.length_a   1.000
_cell.length_b   1.000
_cell.length_c   1.000
_cell.angle_alpha   90.00
_cell.angle_beta   90.00
_cell.angle_gamma   90.00
#
_symmetry.space_group_name_H-M   'P 1'
#
loop_
_entity.id
_entity.type
_entity.pdbx_description
1 polymer ?
#
loop_
_entity_poly.entity_id
_entity_poly.type
_entity_poly.pdbx_seq_one_letter_code
_entity_poly.pdbx_strand_id
1 'polypeptide(L)'
;MPDTSPLPPSRRSRRKEARPAEVIEAARDLFISRGFAATKLEHVARRAGVSVGLPYLYFENKEGLFKAVVRQSILPQFQMGEDLLDSFTGSSEEFLRGLARGFWEMEQSPNAGLSKLVIAEAQNFPDLARFYMEEVVLRGRRFFMRILRRGIERGEFRPVDVEQMARVIAAPLSMLSLWNHSLRPFEPDPAAVSAESYLDAYLDLVLNGLRAEPKDRTP
;
A
#
# COMPACT_ATOMS: atom_id res chain seq x y z
N MET A 1 -41.12 -2.60 -34.91
CA MET A 1 -40.28 -2.61 -33.70
C MET A 1 -39.28 -1.47 -33.84
N PRO A 2 -39.37 -0.38 -33.07
CA PRO A 2 -38.34 0.66 -33.13
C PRO A 2 -37.10 0.20 -32.37
N ASP A 3 -35.96 0.35 -33.04
CA ASP A 3 -34.61 0.06 -32.57
C ASP A 3 -34.26 0.95 -31.36
N THR A 4 -33.89 0.32 -30.24
CA THR A 4 -33.52 0.97 -28.98
C THR A 4 -32.05 0.73 -28.68
N SER A 5 -31.16 1.17 -29.57
CA SER A 5 -29.75 1.32 -29.21
C SER A 5 -29.56 2.50 -28.24
N PRO A 6 -28.89 2.32 -27.08
CA PRO A 6 -28.67 3.41 -26.13
C PRO A 6 -27.75 4.48 -26.74
N LEU A 7 -28.16 5.75 -26.63
CA LEU A 7 -27.32 6.89 -27.03
C LEU A 7 -26.02 6.92 -26.20
N PRO A 8 -24.88 7.27 -26.81
CA PRO A 8 -23.61 7.38 -26.09
C PRO A 8 -23.69 8.48 -25.01
N PRO A 9 -23.10 8.25 -23.81
CA PRO A 9 -23.24 9.17 -22.69
C PRO A 9 -22.65 10.55 -23.00
N SER A 10 -23.39 11.61 -22.68
CA SER A 10 -23.01 13.00 -22.98
C SER A 10 -21.70 13.43 -22.30
N ARG A 11 -20.99 14.39 -22.93
CA ARG A 11 -19.77 15.07 -22.39
C ARG A 11 -19.92 15.58 -20.95
N ARG A 12 -21.15 15.86 -20.50
CA ARG A 12 -21.46 16.35 -19.14
C ARG A 12 -21.45 15.24 -18.09
N SER A 13 -21.73 13.99 -18.49
CA SER A 13 -21.70 12.79 -17.64
C SER A 13 -20.26 12.36 -17.35
N ARG A 14 -19.42 12.26 -18.38
CA ARG A 14 -17.97 11.95 -18.23
C ARG A 14 -17.22 12.97 -17.38
N ARG A 15 -17.69 14.23 -17.32
CA ARG A 15 -17.09 15.32 -16.53
C ARG A 15 -17.49 15.33 -15.04
N LYS A 16 -18.45 14.50 -14.61
CA LYS A 16 -18.85 14.38 -13.20
C LYS A 16 -18.08 13.29 -12.45
N GLU A 17 -17.73 12.19 -13.12
CA GLU A 17 -16.97 11.08 -12.53
C GLU A 17 -15.45 11.37 -12.49
N ALA A 18 -14.93 12.22 -13.36
CA ALA A 18 -13.51 12.59 -13.40
C ALA A 18 -13.04 13.48 -12.22
N ARG A 19 -13.96 14.19 -11.52
CA ARG A 19 -13.58 15.22 -10.54
C ARG A 19 -13.18 14.70 -9.15
N PRO A 20 -13.82 13.65 -8.58
CA PRO A 20 -13.40 13.13 -7.28
C PRO A 20 -11.96 12.60 -7.30
N ALA A 21 -11.56 11.93 -8.39
CA ALA A 21 -10.20 11.43 -8.56
C ALA A 21 -9.18 12.57 -8.61
N GLU A 22 -9.43 13.64 -9.38
CA GLU A 22 -8.57 14.84 -9.42
C GLU A 22 -8.39 15.48 -8.04
N VAL A 23 -9.47 15.55 -7.24
CA VAL A 23 -9.41 16.05 -5.87
C VAL A 23 -8.59 15.14 -4.97
N ILE A 24 -8.75 13.81 -5.09
CA ILE A 24 -8.00 12.83 -4.30
C ILE A 24 -6.51 12.86 -4.66
N GLU A 25 -6.15 12.93 -5.94
CA GLU A 25 -4.75 13.05 -6.38
C GLU A 25 -4.11 14.35 -5.89
N ALA A 26 -4.81 15.48 -6.04
CA ALA A 26 -4.33 16.76 -5.53
C ALA A 26 -4.16 16.75 -4.00
N ALA A 27 -5.07 16.08 -3.29
CA ALA A 27 -5.00 15.93 -1.84
C ALA A 27 -3.82 15.07 -1.42
N ARG A 28 -3.61 13.92 -2.06
CA ARG A 28 -2.46 13.05 -1.83
C ARG A 28 -1.15 13.83 -1.93
N ASP A 29 -0.96 14.54 -3.03
CA ASP A 29 0.27 15.29 -3.28
C ASP A 29 0.50 16.38 -2.23
N LEU A 30 -0.55 17.10 -1.82
CA LEU A 30 -0.46 18.13 -0.79
C LEU A 30 -0.22 17.55 0.60
N PHE A 31 -0.89 16.45 0.94
CA PHE A 31 -0.67 15.76 2.21
C PHE A 31 0.76 15.24 2.34
N ILE A 32 1.30 14.62 1.29
CA ILE A 32 2.67 14.10 1.29
C ILE A 32 3.70 15.26 1.36
N SER A 33 3.48 16.33 0.60
CA SER A 33 4.46 17.43 0.52
C SER A 33 4.40 18.44 1.68
N ARG A 34 3.24 18.64 2.30
CA ARG A 34 3.02 19.67 3.33
C ARG A 34 2.62 19.12 4.68
N GLY A 35 2.31 17.84 4.79
CA GLY A 35 1.72 17.24 5.98
C GLY A 35 0.19 17.41 6.03
N PHE A 36 -0.42 16.70 6.98
CA PHE A 36 -1.87 16.71 7.13
C PHE A 36 -2.33 18.03 7.76
N ALA A 37 -1.63 18.53 8.78
CA ALA A 37 -2.01 19.74 9.51
C ALA A 37 -2.05 20.98 8.61
N ALA A 38 -1.00 21.21 7.80
CA ALA A 38 -0.85 22.40 6.97
C ALA A 38 -1.70 22.39 5.68
N THR A 39 -2.31 21.26 5.34
CA THR A 39 -3.16 21.14 4.15
C THR A 39 -4.58 21.61 4.46
N LYS A 40 -5.10 22.50 3.60
CA LYS A 40 -6.49 23.02 3.66
C LYS A 40 -7.26 22.56 2.42
N LEU A 41 -8.57 22.33 2.54
CA LEU A 41 -9.41 21.87 1.43
C LEU A 41 -9.45 22.88 0.26
N GLU A 42 -9.31 24.16 0.54
CA GLU A 42 -9.21 25.21 -0.49
C GLU A 42 -7.92 25.08 -1.32
N HIS A 43 -6.81 24.67 -0.70
CA HIS A 43 -5.56 24.39 -1.42
C HIS A 43 -5.71 23.17 -2.31
N VAL A 44 -6.41 22.14 -1.83
CA VAL A 44 -6.72 20.94 -2.63
C VAL A 44 -7.57 21.31 -3.83
N ALA A 45 -8.67 22.05 -3.63
CA ALA A 45 -9.54 22.49 -4.72
C ALA A 45 -8.76 23.28 -5.79
N ARG A 46 -7.92 24.22 -5.35
CA ARG A 46 -7.08 25.02 -6.24
C ARG A 46 -6.09 24.16 -7.02
N ARG A 47 -5.43 23.20 -6.37
CA ARG A 47 -4.48 22.29 -7.02
C ARG A 47 -5.17 21.36 -8.01
N ALA A 48 -6.37 20.88 -7.69
CA ALA A 48 -7.18 20.06 -8.59
C ALA A 48 -7.83 20.86 -9.74
N GLY A 49 -7.73 22.20 -9.75
CA GLY A 49 -8.37 23.03 -10.77
C GLY A 49 -9.90 23.04 -10.70
N VAL A 50 -10.47 22.78 -9.51
CA VAL A 50 -11.91 22.71 -9.27
C VAL A 50 -12.40 23.86 -8.40
N SER A 51 -13.73 24.06 -8.35
CA SER A 51 -14.32 25.06 -7.46
C SER A 51 -14.08 24.72 -5.99
N VAL A 52 -13.90 25.75 -5.15
CA VAL A 52 -13.62 25.60 -3.70
C VAL A 52 -14.68 24.76 -2.99
N GLY A 53 -15.94 24.85 -3.41
CA GLY A 53 -17.04 24.07 -2.83
C GLY A 53 -17.05 22.59 -3.22
N LEU A 54 -16.29 22.16 -4.25
CA LEU A 54 -16.40 20.80 -4.77
C LEU A 54 -15.92 19.73 -3.79
N PRO A 55 -14.75 19.85 -3.11
CA PRO A 55 -14.35 18.84 -2.13
C PRO A 55 -15.37 18.66 -1.00
N TYR A 56 -16.00 19.75 -0.56
CA TYR A 56 -17.05 19.72 0.48
C TYR A 56 -18.33 19.00 0.06
N LEU A 57 -18.55 18.77 -1.25
CA LEU A 57 -19.68 17.96 -1.74
C LEU A 57 -19.42 16.46 -1.66
N TYR A 58 -18.16 16.03 -1.65
CA TYR A 58 -17.76 14.62 -1.68
C TYR A 58 -17.16 14.13 -0.37
N PHE A 59 -16.58 15.04 0.41
CA PHE A 59 -15.87 14.72 1.65
C PHE A 59 -16.41 15.59 2.77
N GLU A 60 -16.86 14.95 3.84
CA GLU A 60 -17.42 15.62 5.02
C GLU A 60 -16.41 16.61 5.63
N ASN A 61 -15.14 16.22 5.67
CA ASN A 61 -14.05 17.01 6.21
C ASN A 61 -12.69 16.55 5.64
N LYS A 62 -11.60 17.18 6.09
CA LYS A 62 -10.23 16.86 5.68
C LYS A 62 -9.82 15.42 6.01
N GLU A 63 -10.30 14.85 7.12
CA GLU A 63 -10.04 13.46 7.48
C GLU A 63 -10.77 12.49 6.54
N GLY A 64 -12.02 12.79 6.18
CA GLY A 64 -12.77 12.02 5.18
C GLY A 64 -12.06 11.99 3.83
N LEU A 65 -11.50 13.14 3.39
CA LEU A 65 -10.67 13.21 2.20
C LEU A 65 -9.39 12.37 2.34
N PHE A 66 -8.71 12.42 3.49
CA PHE A 66 -7.54 11.58 3.74
C PHE A 66 -7.86 10.08 3.68
N LYS A 67 -8.95 9.66 4.32
CA LYS A 67 -9.41 8.25 4.26
C LYS A 67 -9.67 7.83 2.82
N ALA A 68 -10.26 8.70 2.00
CA ALA A 68 -10.47 8.45 0.57
C ALA A 68 -9.14 8.33 -0.19
N VAL A 69 -8.16 9.19 0.09
CA VAL A 69 -6.79 9.09 -0.47
C VAL A 69 -6.18 7.72 -0.18
N VAL A 70 -6.18 7.28 1.08
CA VAL A 70 -5.64 5.97 1.47
C VAL A 70 -6.38 4.83 0.78
N ARG A 71 -7.71 4.87 0.76
CA ARG A 71 -8.54 3.85 0.11
C ARG A 71 -8.30 3.72 -1.38
N GLN A 72 -8.09 4.83 -2.09
CA GLN A 72 -7.82 4.79 -3.52
C GLN A 72 -6.35 4.45 -3.84
N SER A 73 -5.42 4.84 -2.97
CA SER A 73 -3.98 4.73 -3.24
C SER A 73 -3.36 3.41 -2.80
N ILE A 74 -3.87 2.81 -1.71
CA ILE A 74 -3.22 1.66 -1.04
C ILE A 74 -4.07 0.39 -1.17
N LEU A 75 -5.38 0.46 -0.91
CA LEU A 75 -6.20 -0.76 -0.81
C LEU A 75 -6.32 -1.57 -2.10
N PRO A 76 -6.33 -0.98 -3.32
CA PRO A 76 -6.33 -1.77 -4.55
C PRO A 76 -5.12 -2.69 -4.68
N GLN A 77 -3.97 -2.31 -4.11
CA GLN A 77 -2.75 -3.13 -4.14
C GLN A 77 -2.91 -4.39 -3.27
N PHE A 78 -3.57 -4.28 -2.12
CA PHE A 78 -3.91 -5.46 -1.31
C PHE A 78 -4.88 -6.37 -2.03
N GLN A 79 -5.93 -5.82 -2.65
CA GLN A 79 -6.89 -6.63 -3.39
C GLN A 79 -6.20 -7.40 -4.54
N MET A 80 -5.37 -6.71 -5.32
CA MET A 80 -4.62 -7.33 -6.41
C MET A 80 -3.68 -8.42 -5.91
N GLY A 81 -2.98 -8.20 -4.79
CA GLY A 81 -2.11 -9.20 -4.17
C GLY A 81 -2.87 -10.41 -3.63
N GLU A 82 -4.05 -10.19 -3.04
CA GLU A 82 -4.96 -11.23 -2.56
C GLU A 82 -5.47 -12.10 -3.71
N ASP A 83 -5.96 -11.48 -4.79
CA ASP A 83 -6.46 -12.18 -5.99
C ASP A 83 -5.33 -12.95 -6.69
N LEU A 84 -4.12 -12.38 -6.73
CA LEU A 84 -2.94 -13.04 -7.26
C LEU A 84 -2.58 -14.26 -6.42
N LEU A 85 -2.57 -14.16 -5.09
CA LEU A 85 -2.29 -15.29 -4.19
C LEU A 85 -3.25 -16.46 -4.44
N ASP A 86 -4.54 -16.17 -4.63
CA ASP A 86 -5.58 -17.17 -4.82
C ASP A 86 -5.46 -17.93 -6.16
N SER A 87 -4.91 -17.28 -7.19
CA SER A 87 -4.66 -17.89 -8.50
C SER A 87 -3.23 -18.41 -8.68
N PHE A 88 -2.32 -18.12 -7.75
CA PHE A 88 -0.90 -18.45 -7.88
C PHE A 88 -0.60 -19.93 -7.64
N THR A 89 -0.06 -20.60 -8.65
CA THR A 89 0.24 -22.03 -8.65
C THR A 89 1.65 -22.37 -8.16
N GLY A 90 2.58 -21.41 -8.20
CA GLY A 90 3.97 -21.58 -7.74
C GLY A 90 4.10 -21.78 -6.22
N SER A 91 5.32 -21.89 -5.74
CA SER A 91 5.65 -22.01 -4.31
C SER A 91 5.37 -20.73 -3.53
N SER A 92 5.13 -20.83 -2.23
CA SER A 92 4.93 -19.65 -1.36
C SER A 92 6.22 -18.83 -1.26
N GLU A 93 7.40 -19.46 -1.42
CA GLU A 93 8.69 -18.77 -1.55
C GLU A 93 8.73 -17.89 -2.81
N GLU A 94 8.40 -18.44 -3.98
CA GLU A 94 8.35 -17.68 -5.23
C GLU A 94 7.35 -16.52 -5.14
N PHE A 95 6.22 -16.73 -4.46
CA PHE A 95 5.24 -15.69 -4.23
C PHE A 95 5.80 -14.54 -3.37
N LEU A 96 6.48 -14.85 -2.26
CA LEU A 96 7.14 -13.83 -1.42
C LEU A 96 8.19 -13.03 -2.20
N ARG A 97 8.99 -13.70 -3.06
CA ARG A 97 9.96 -13.04 -3.96
C ARG A 97 9.28 -12.16 -5.00
N GLY A 98 8.13 -12.58 -5.53
CA GLY A 98 7.32 -11.77 -6.42
C GLY A 98 6.75 -10.53 -5.73
N LEU A 99 6.24 -10.70 -4.51
CA LEU A 99 5.69 -9.60 -3.70
C LEU A 99 6.73 -8.54 -3.36
N ALA A 100 7.97 -8.91 -3.02
CA ALA A 100 9.00 -7.92 -2.74
C ALA A 100 9.29 -7.03 -3.96
N ARG A 101 9.32 -7.61 -5.17
CA ARG A 101 9.45 -6.85 -6.42
C ARG A 101 8.26 -5.92 -6.66
N GLY A 102 7.04 -6.42 -6.50
CA GLY A 102 5.83 -5.58 -6.61
C GLY A 102 5.76 -4.47 -5.57
N PHE A 103 6.22 -4.72 -4.35
CA PHE A 103 6.37 -3.71 -3.31
C PHE A 103 7.35 -2.60 -3.74
N TRP A 104 8.47 -2.98 -4.36
CA TRP A 104 9.43 -1.99 -4.86
C TRP A 104 8.88 -1.11 -5.98
N GLU A 105 8.12 -1.68 -6.91
CA GLU A 105 7.43 -0.90 -7.96
C GLU A 105 6.42 0.09 -7.34
N MET A 106 5.68 -0.34 -6.32
CA MET A 106 4.77 0.53 -5.57
C MET A 106 5.51 1.67 -4.86
N GLU A 107 6.70 1.42 -4.31
CA GLU A 107 7.52 2.44 -3.64
C GLU A 107 8.03 3.54 -4.59
N GLN A 108 8.08 3.26 -5.89
CA GLN A 108 8.39 4.26 -6.93
C GLN A 108 7.15 5.08 -7.35
N SER A 109 5.96 4.72 -6.88
CA SER A 109 4.74 5.45 -7.19
C SER A 109 4.58 6.71 -6.33
N PRO A 110 3.78 7.70 -6.78
CA PRO A 110 3.45 8.89 -5.98
C PRO A 110 2.77 8.60 -4.64
N ASN A 111 2.31 7.37 -4.40
CA ASN A 111 1.56 6.98 -3.20
C ASN A 111 2.46 6.63 -2.01
N ALA A 112 3.74 6.37 -2.25
CA ALA A 112 4.63 5.74 -1.29
C ALA A 112 4.92 6.61 -0.03
N GLY A 113 4.78 7.94 -0.15
CA GLY A 113 4.91 8.86 0.99
C GLY A 113 3.79 8.80 2.04
N LEU A 114 2.67 8.12 1.77
CA LEU A 114 1.52 8.07 2.69
C LEU A 114 1.82 7.37 4.01
N SER A 115 2.61 6.30 3.99
CA SER A 115 3.01 5.54 5.18
C SER A 115 3.81 6.42 6.15
N LYS A 116 4.82 7.14 5.63
CA LYS A 116 5.60 8.12 6.39
C LYS A 116 4.70 9.20 7.00
N LEU A 117 3.79 9.76 6.20
CA LEU A 117 2.89 10.81 6.64
C LEU A 117 2.07 10.37 7.86
N VAL A 118 1.45 9.18 7.80
CA VAL A 118 0.67 8.66 8.93
C VAL A 118 1.54 8.49 10.17
N ILE A 119 2.73 7.90 10.03
CA ILE A 119 3.64 7.68 11.15
C ILE A 119 4.03 9.02 11.80
N ALA A 120 4.37 10.03 10.99
CA ALA A 120 4.78 11.35 11.48
C ALA A 120 3.63 12.10 12.19
N GLU A 121 2.39 11.88 11.76
CA GLU A 121 1.22 12.61 12.24
C GLU A 121 0.38 11.83 13.27
N ALA A 122 0.78 10.60 13.61
CA ALA A 122 -0.03 9.69 14.42
C ALA A 122 -0.40 10.24 15.81
N GLN A 123 0.52 10.97 16.44
CA GLN A 123 0.28 11.59 17.75
C GLN A 123 -0.61 12.83 17.66
N ASN A 124 -0.53 13.58 16.55
CA ASN A 124 -1.32 14.78 16.32
C ASN A 124 -2.76 14.43 15.88
N PHE A 125 -2.92 13.33 15.13
CA PHE A 125 -4.19 12.90 14.56
C PHE A 125 -4.44 11.39 14.80
N PRO A 126 -4.75 10.98 16.05
CA PRO A 126 -4.89 9.56 16.42
C PRO A 126 -5.96 8.80 15.63
N ASP A 127 -7.02 9.47 15.17
CA ASP A 127 -8.07 8.85 14.35
C ASP A 127 -7.56 8.43 12.97
N LEU A 128 -6.63 9.19 12.39
CA LEU A 128 -5.98 8.80 11.13
C LEU A 128 -5.09 7.59 11.33
N ALA A 129 -4.34 7.55 12.43
CA ALA A 129 -3.49 6.42 12.77
C ALA A 129 -4.29 5.15 13.05
N ARG A 130 -5.41 5.25 13.79
CA ARG A 130 -6.33 4.11 14.01
C ARG A 130 -6.89 3.57 12.71
N PHE A 131 -7.41 4.46 11.86
CA PHE A 131 -7.92 4.09 10.55
C PHE A 131 -6.85 3.38 9.69
N TYR A 132 -5.64 3.93 9.63
CA TYR A 132 -4.55 3.33 8.86
C TYR A 132 -4.11 1.98 9.44
N MET A 133 -4.05 1.86 10.77
CA MET A 133 -3.80 0.59 11.43
C MET A 133 -4.81 -0.47 10.98
N GLU A 134 -6.11 -0.18 11.05
CA GLU A 134 -7.18 -1.12 10.72
C GLU A 134 -7.21 -1.53 9.23
N GLU A 135 -7.16 -0.53 8.34
CA GLU A 135 -7.38 -0.74 6.90
C GLU A 135 -6.11 -1.16 6.15
N VAL A 136 -4.93 -0.75 6.62
CA VAL A 136 -3.65 -1.01 5.93
C VAL A 136 -2.81 -2.02 6.70
N VAL A 137 -2.43 -1.72 7.95
CA VAL A 137 -1.47 -2.55 8.70
C VAL A 137 -2.06 -3.93 9.03
N LEU A 138 -3.28 -3.96 9.58
CA LEU A 138 -3.94 -5.20 9.96
C LEU A 138 -4.35 -6.02 8.73
N ARG A 139 -4.72 -5.37 7.61
CA ARG A 139 -5.00 -6.06 6.35
C ARG A 139 -3.74 -6.70 5.78
N GLY A 140 -2.64 -5.96 5.70
CA GLY A 140 -1.35 -6.49 5.25
C GLY A 140 -0.86 -7.64 6.14
N ARG A 141 -1.03 -7.53 7.46
CA ARG A 141 -0.71 -8.64 8.38
C ARG A 141 -1.53 -9.89 8.05
N ARG A 142 -2.85 -9.77 7.89
CA ARG A 142 -3.70 -10.91 7.50
C ARG A 142 -3.28 -11.51 6.16
N PHE A 143 -2.86 -10.68 5.21
CA PHE A 143 -2.35 -11.14 3.92
C PHE A 143 -1.06 -11.99 4.07
N PHE A 144 -0.05 -11.51 4.82
CA PHE A 144 1.15 -12.30 5.09
C PHE A 144 0.86 -13.59 5.86
N MET A 145 -0.09 -13.58 6.80
CA MET A 145 -0.52 -14.79 7.50
C MET A 145 -1.09 -15.84 6.54
N ARG A 146 -1.82 -15.44 5.49
CA ARG A 146 -2.33 -16.37 4.47
C ARG A 146 -1.19 -17.04 3.70
N ILE A 147 -0.17 -16.28 3.31
CA ILE A 147 1.00 -16.79 2.59
C ILE A 147 1.77 -17.79 3.46
N LEU A 148 2.01 -17.44 4.72
CA LEU A 148 2.68 -18.31 5.68
C LEU A 148 1.92 -19.62 5.90
N ARG A 149 0.60 -19.56 6.13
CA ARG A 149 -0.24 -20.76 6.29
C ARG A 149 -0.20 -21.65 5.06
N ARG A 150 -0.34 -21.06 3.88
CA ARG A 150 -0.23 -21.78 2.60
C ARG A 150 1.10 -22.53 2.48
N GLY A 151 2.21 -21.90 2.83
CA GLY A 151 3.53 -22.56 2.79
C GLY A 151 3.68 -23.67 3.83
N ILE A 152 3.13 -23.49 5.03
CA ILE A 152 3.12 -24.53 6.08
C ILE A 152 2.26 -25.73 5.65
N GLU A 153 1.05 -25.49 5.14
CA GLU A 153 0.12 -26.52 4.70
C GLU A 153 0.68 -27.36 3.53
N ARG A 154 1.46 -26.73 2.64
CA ARG A 154 2.15 -27.40 1.53
C ARG A 154 3.47 -28.05 1.93
N GLY A 155 3.90 -27.92 3.18
CA GLY A 155 5.19 -28.43 3.66
C GLY A 155 6.42 -27.68 3.12
N GLU A 156 6.22 -26.50 2.54
CA GLU A 156 7.29 -25.63 2.04
C GLU A 156 7.98 -24.88 3.19
N PHE A 157 7.19 -24.46 4.18
CA PHE A 157 7.67 -23.77 5.37
C PHE A 157 7.51 -24.66 6.61
N ARG A 158 8.46 -24.55 7.53
CA ARG A 158 8.35 -25.18 8.85
C ARG A 158 7.25 -24.51 9.69
N PRO A 159 6.69 -25.21 10.69
CA PRO A 159 5.78 -24.60 11.64
C PRO A 159 6.42 -23.41 12.39
N VAL A 160 5.70 -22.28 12.45
CA VAL A 160 6.11 -21.05 13.14
C VAL A 160 4.90 -20.39 13.80
N ASP A 161 5.13 -19.43 14.71
CA ASP A 161 4.09 -18.48 15.12
C ASP A 161 3.76 -17.58 13.92
N VAL A 162 2.68 -17.91 13.21
CA VAL A 162 2.22 -17.22 11.99
C VAL A 162 1.94 -15.74 12.23
N GLU A 163 1.41 -15.40 13.40
CA GLU A 163 1.01 -14.02 13.73
C GLU A 163 2.25 -13.15 13.97
N GLN A 164 3.23 -13.66 14.74
CA GLN A 164 4.49 -12.94 14.95
C GLN A 164 5.36 -12.92 13.70
N MET A 165 5.42 -14.03 12.96
CA MET A 165 6.19 -14.09 11.72
C MET A 165 5.62 -13.13 10.66
N ALA A 166 4.30 -12.97 10.57
CA ALA A 166 3.70 -11.96 9.69
C ALA A 166 4.13 -10.53 10.05
N ARG A 167 4.29 -10.21 11.35
CA ARG A 167 4.83 -8.91 11.78
C ARG A 167 6.30 -8.75 11.42
N VAL A 168 7.11 -9.77 11.68
CA VAL A 168 8.53 -9.81 11.30
C VAL A 168 8.65 -9.61 9.79
N ILE A 169 7.74 -10.19 9.01
CA ILE A 169 7.80 -10.07 7.56
C ILE A 169 7.42 -8.66 7.07
N ALA A 170 6.42 -8.05 7.68
CA ALA A 170 5.94 -6.74 7.27
C ALA A 170 6.84 -5.57 7.72
N ALA A 171 7.55 -5.72 8.85
CA ALA A 171 8.27 -4.61 9.48
C ALA A 171 9.42 -4.05 8.61
N PRO A 172 10.31 -4.87 8.01
CA PRO A 172 11.38 -4.38 7.14
C PRO A 172 10.88 -3.64 5.90
N LEU A 173 9.71 -4.03 5.35
CA LEU A 173 9.07 -3.35 4.23
C LEU A 173 8.57 -1.96 4.66
N SER A 174 7.91 -1.89 5.81
CA SER A 174 7.42 -0.62 6.37
C SER A 174 8.58 0.33 6.71
N MET A 175 9.68 -0.20 7.26
CA MET A 175 10.88 0.56 7.56
C MET A 175 11.57 1.05 6.29
N LEU A 176 11.66 0.22 5.25
CA LEU A 176 12.23 0.62 3.95
C LEU A 176 11.41 1.76 3.32
N SER A 177 10.08 1.67 3.35
CA SER A 177 9.19 2.76 2.90
C SER A 177 9.45 4.04 3.68
N LEU A 178 9.47 3.96 5.02
CA LEU A 178 9.76 5.12 5.86
C LEU A 178 11.13 5.72 5.52
N TRP A 179 12.16 4.89 5.40
CA TRP A 179 13.54 5.29 5.08
C TRP A 179 13.61 6.04 3.75
N ASN A 180 13.05 5.45 2.68
CA ASN A 180 13.03 6.03 1.34
C ASN A 180 12.42 7.43 1.31
N HIS A 181 11.34 7.66 2.06
CA HIS A 181 10.62 8.92 2.06
C HIS A 181 11.09 9.90 3.14
N SER A 182 12.01 9.53 4.02
CA SER A 182 12.48 10.38 5.13
C SER A 182 13.98 10.60 5.14
N LEU A 183 14.77 9.56 5.37
CA LEU A 183 16.20 9.66 5.67
C LEU A 183 17.08 9.47 4.44
N ARG A 184 16.64 8.69 3.44
CA ARG A 184 17.41 8.40 2.23
C ARG A 184 17.97 9.65 1.52
N PRO A 185 17.24 10.77 1.35
CA PRO A 185 17.79 11.97 0.71
C PRO A 185 18.98 12.62 1.44
N PHE A 186 19.20 12.24 2.70
CA PHE A 186 20.27 12.74 3.55
C PHE A 186 21.43 11.75 3.70
N GLU A 187 21.37 10.59 3.04
CA GLU A 187 22.52 9.67 2.99
C GLU A 187 23.69 10.29 2.22
N PRO A 188 24.95 9.97 2.59
CA PRO A 188 26.12 10.38 1.82
C PRO A 188 26.09 9.90 0.36
N ASP A 189 25.52 8.72 0.11
CA ASP A 189 25.27 8.17 -1.22
C ASP A 189 23.85 7.56 -1.31
N PRO A 190 22.82 8.38 -1.61
CA PRO A 190 21.43 7.92 -1.72
C PRO A 190 21.16 6.93 -2.86
N ALA A 191 22.15 6.73 -3.75
CA ALA A 191 22.10 5.77 -4.85
C ALA A 191 22.77 4.44 -4.51
N ALA A 192 23.62 4.39 -3.47
CA ALA A 192 24.30 3.17 -3.04
C ALA A 192 23.34 2.11 -2.47
N VAL A 193 22.28 2.52 -1.79
CA VAL A 193 21.25 1.59 -1.29
C VAL A 193 20.27 1.27 -2.42
N SER A 194 20.57 0.19 -3.13
CA SER A 194 19.60 -0.52 -3.96
C SER A 194 18.55 -1.15 -3.05
N ALA A 195 17.32 -0.63 -3.09
CA ALA A 195 16.21 -1.21 -2.34
C ALA A 195 15.91 -2.65 -2.78
N GLU A 196 16.21 -2.99 -4.05
CA GLU A 196 16.17 -4.35 -4.55
C GLU A 196 17.17 -5.24 -3.78
N SER A 197 18.41 -4.78 -3.60
CA SER A 197 19.43 -5.50 -2.82
C SER A 197 19.06 -5.63 -1.35
N TYR A 198 18.41 -4.61 -0.76
CA TYR A 198 17.85 -4.73 0.60
C TYR A 198 16.78 -5.82 0.67
N LEU A 199 15.84 -5.83 -0.27
CA LEU A 199 14.75 -6.79 -0.31
C LEU A 199 15.25 -8.22 -0.55
N ASP A 200 16.26 -8.40 -1.41
CA ASP A 200 16.89 -9.69 -1.65
C ASP A 200 17.59 -10.23 -0.40
N ALA A 201 18.40 -9.41 0.27
CA ALA A 201 19.08 -9.79 1.51
C ALA A 201 18.06 -10.13 2.62
N TYR A 202 17.01 -9.32 2.72
CA TYR A 202 15.93 -9.53 3.67
C TYR A 202 15.15 -10.82 3.40
N LEU A 203 14.78 -11.09 2.15
CA LEU A 203 14.07 -12.31 1.78
C LEU A 203 14.95 -13.55 1.96
N ASP A 204 16.24 -13.47 1.65
CA ASP A 204 17.16 -14.59 1.91
C ASP A 204 17.19 -14.95 3.41
N LEU A 205 17.32 -13.94 4.29
CA LEU A 205 17.28 -14.11 5.74
C LEU A 205 15.97 -14.78 6.20
N VAL A 206 14.83 -14.26 5.74
CA VAL A 206 13.51 -14.77 6.13
C VAL A 206 13.29 -16.19 5.60
N LEU A 207 13.59 -16.44 4.33
CA LEU A 207 13.32 -17.73 3.69
C LEU A 207 14.22 -18.82 4.26
N ASN A 208 15.50 -18.54 4.53
CA ASN A 208 16.37 -19.47 5.23
C ASN A 208 15.86 -19.78 6.64
N GLY A 209 15.22 -18.80 7.30
CA GLY A 209 14.56 -19.00 8.58
C GLY A 209 13.22 -19.75 8.50
N LEU A 210 12.59 -19.87 7.33
CA LEU A 210 11.25 -20.45 7.13
C LEU A 210 11.25 -21.83 6.48
N ARG A 211 12.22 -22.14 5.61
CA ARG A 211 12.26 -23.39 4.85
C ARG A 211 12.09 -24.59 5.77
N ALA A 212 11.25 -25.53 5.35
CA ALA A 212 11.15 -26.82 6.02
C ALA A 212 12.53 -27.51 5.98
N GLU A 213 12.92 -28.15 7.09
CA GLU A 213 14.10 -29.00 7.08
C GLU A 213 13.91 -30.11 6.03
N PRO A 214 14.95 -30.48 5.26
CA PRO A 214 14.88 -31.65 4.40
C PRO A 214 14.44 -32.81 5.26
N LYS A 215 13.32 -33.46 4.93
CA LYS A 215 12.99 -34.75 5.54
C LYS A 215 14.17 -35.65 5.24
N ASP A 216 14.94 -36.01 6.27
CA ASP A 216 16.00 -37.00 6.14
C ASP A 216 15.47 -38.16 5.31
N ARG A 217 16.12 -38.43 4.18
CA ARG A 217 15.91 -39.66 3.43
C ARG A 217 16.36 -40.77 4.37
N THR A 218 15.42 -41.36 5.11
CA THR A 218 15.69 -42.55 5.90
C THR A 218 16.22 -43.62 4.92
N PRO A 219 17.38 -44.23 5.19
CA PRO A 219 18.02 -45.19 4.30
C PRO A 219 17.18 -46.45 4.07
#